data_AF-A0A7R8UIR0-F1
#
_entry.id   AF-A0A7R8UIR0-F1
#
_cell.length_a   1.000
_cell.length_b   1.000
_cell.length_c   1.000
_cell.angle_alpha   90.00
_cell.angle_beta   90.00
_cell.angle_gamma   90.00
#
_symmetry.space_group_name_H-M   'P 1'
#
loop_
_entity.id
_entity.type
_entity.pdbx_description
1 polymer ?
#
loop_
_entity_poly.entity_id
_entity_poly.type
_entity_poly.pdbx_seq_one_letter_code
_entity_poly.pdbx_strand_id
1 'polypeptide(L)' 'EHGAAYEAGGLEVGQLILEVDGHKVEGMHHQDVARLIAECFANRDKSDITFLVIEAKKSNLEPKPTALIFLEA' A
#
# COMPACT_ATOMS: atom_id res chain seq x y z
N GLU A 1 -0.86 -14.04 13.18
CA GLU A 1 -2.18 -13.80 12.55
C GLU A 1 -1.93 -13.21 11.17
N HIS A 2 -2.65 -13.67 10.15
CA HIS A 2 -2.50 -13.18 8.79
C HIS A 2 -3.55 -12.08 8.51
N GLY A 3 -3.16 -11.02 7.83
CA GLY A 3 -4.07 -9.92 7.47
C GLY A 3 -4.83 -10.17 6.16
N ALA A 4 -5.85 -9.36 5.88
CA ALA A 4 -6.72 -9.52 4.71
C ALA A 4 -5.96 -9.61 3.37
N ALA A 5 -4.89 -8.83 3.19
CA ALA A 5 -4.07 -8.87 1.98
C ALA A 5 -3.35 -10.21 1.77
N TYR A 6 -2.93 -10.87 2.86
CA TYR A 6 -2.31 -12.20 2.80
C TYR A 6 -3.33 -13.27 2.45
N GLU A 7 -4.52 -13.22 3.06
CA GLU A 7 -5.60 -14.19 2.83
C GLU A 7 -6.17 -14.08 1.41
N ALA A 8 -6.24 -12.88 0.85
CA ALA A 8 -6.68 -12.65 -0.53
C ALA A 8 -5.73 -13.26 -1.58
N GLY A 9 -4.43 -13.43 -1.24
CA GLY A 9 -3.45 -14.14 -2.08
C GLY A 9 -3.06 -13.44 -3.40
N GLY A 10 -3.59 -12.25 -3.67
CA GLY A 10 -3.37 -11.51 -4.93
C GLY A 10 -2.26 -10.46 -4.89
N LEU A 11 -1.63 -10.24 -3.72
CA LEU A 11 -0.57 -9.24 -3.53
C LEU A 11 0.72 -9.91 -3.06
N GLU A 12 1.84 -9.43 -3.59
CA GLU A 12 3.18 -9.91 -3.28
C GLU A 12 4.09 -8.79 -2.78
N VAL A 13 5.01 -9.15 -1.87
CA VAL A 13 6.01 -8.20 -1.37
C VAL A 13 6.92 -7.74 -2.51
N GLY A 14 7.08 -6.42 -2.64
CA GLY A 14 7.87 -5.81 -3.70
C GLY A 14 7.06 -5.25 -4.87
N GLN A 15 5.74 -5.42 -4.85
CA GLN A 15 4.85 -4.74 -5.78
C GLN A 15 4.67 -3.25 -5.44
N LEU A 16 4.49 -2.42 -6.46
CA LEU A 16 4.19 -1.00 -6.35
C LEU A 16 2.70 -0.75 -6.61
N ILE A 17 2.06 -0.02 -5.70
CA ILE A 17 0.65 0.38 -5.82
C ILE A 17 0.55 1.62 -6.71
N LEU A 18 -0.26 1.54 -7.77
CA LEU A 18 -0.56 2.62 -8.70
C LEU A 18 -1.96 3.21 -8.47
N GLU A 19 -2.93 2.37 -8.09
CA GLU A 19 -4.30 2.79 -7.80
C GLU A 19 -4.88 2.05 -6.59
N VAL A 20 -5.77 2.73 -5.86
CA VAL A 20 -6.57 2.18 -4.75
C VAL A 20 -8.05 2.45 -5.05
N ASP A 21 -8.84 1.40 -5.25
CA ASP A 21 -10.25 1.48 -5.69
C ASP A 21 -10.48 2.40 -6.89
N GLY A 22 -9.55 2.38 -7.86
CA GLY A 22 -9.58 3.21 -9.06
C GLY A 22 -9.06 4.65 -8.88
N HIS A 23 -8.61 5.03 -7.67
CA HIS A 23 -7.93 6.31 -7.44
C HIS A 23 -6.43 6.18 -7.67
N LYS A 24 -5.90 6.92 -8.65
CA LYS A 24 -4.45 7.02 -8.88
C LYS A 24 -3.75 7.66 -7.70
N VAL A 25 -2.65 7.02 -7.27
CA VAL A 25 -1.86 7.47 -6.12
C VAL A 25 -0.50 8.06 -6.52
N GLU A 26 -0.24 8.19 -7.82
CA GLU A 26 0.98 8.79 -8.34
C GLU A 26 1.10 10.25 -7.88
N GLY A 27 2.26 10.61 -7.30
CA GLY A 27 2.54 11.95 -6.80
C GLY A 27 1.91 12.28 -5.43
N MET A 28 1.13 11.37 -4.83
CA MET A 28 0.63 11.54 -3.46
C MET A 28 1.75 11.30 -2.44
N HIS A 29 1.69 12.01 -1.31
CA HIS A 29 2.55 11.68 -0.18
C HIS A 29 2.17 10.30 0.36
N HIS A 30 3.17 9.54 0.80
CA HIS A 30 2.96 8.21 1.35
C HIS A 30 1.87 8.18 2.44
N GLN A 31 1.83 9.19 3.31
CA GLN A 31 0.83 9.30 4.38
C GLN A 31 -0.60 9.44 3.83
N ASP A 32 -0.79 10.20 2.76
CA ASP A 32 -2.10 10.37 2.13
C ASP A 32 -2.56 9.05 1.48
N VAL A 33 -1.64 8.31 0.86
CA VAL A 33 -1.93 6.98 0.30
C VAL A 33 -2.30 5.98 1.40
N ALA A 34 -1.53 5.95 2.49
CA ALA A 34 -1.83 5.07 3.62
C ALA A 34 -3.21 5.36 4.23
N ARG A 35 -3.56 6.65 4.36
CA ARG A 35 -4.89 7.07 4.81
C ARG A 35 -5.98 6.63 3.84
N LEU A 36 -5.79 6.84 2.53
CA LEU A 36 -6.74 6.40 1.50
C LEU A 36 -7.01 4.89 1.59
N ILE A 37 -5.96 4.07 1.73
CA ILE A 37 -6.09 2.61 1.90
C ILE A 37 -6.92 2.27 3.13
N ALA A 38 -6.63 2.92 4.27
CA ALA A 38 -7.36 2.69 5.52
C ALA A 38 -8.83 3.10 5.41
N GLU A 39 -9.13 4.23 4.78
CA GLU A 39 -10.49 4.72 4.55
C GLU A 39 -11.27 3.79 3.62
N CYS A 40 -10.66 3.35 2.50
CA CYS A 40 -11.25 2.37 1.60
C CYS A 40 -11.55 1.04 2.30
N PHE A 41 -10.63 0.54 3.12
CA PHE A 41 -10.81 -0.71 3.86
C PHE A 41 -11.86 -0.60 4.98
N ALA A 42 -12.00 0.56 5.61
CA ALA A 42 -12.99 0.79 6.66
C ALA A 42 -14.41 1.01 6.11
N ASN A 43 -14.54 1.28 4.81
CA ASN A 43 -15.82 1.51 4.16
C ASN A 43 -16.67 0.22 4.18
N ARG A 44 -17.86 0.28 4.80
CA ARG A 44 -18.75 -0.87 4.93
C ARG A 44 -19.68 -1.08 3.74
N ASP A 45 -19.76 -0.11 2.83
CA ASP A 45 -20.57 -0.22 1.61
C ASP A 45 -19.92 -1.10 0.55
N LYS A 46 -18.61 -1.37 0.67
CA LYS A 46 -17.87 -2.32 -0.15
C LYS A 46 -17.23 -3.38 0.74
N SER A 47 -17.32 -4.64 0.33
CA SER A 47 -16.67 -5.76 1.02
C SER A 47 -15.19 -5.90 0.71
N ASP A 48 -14.72 -5.26 -0.36
CA ASP A 48 -13.41 -5.47 -0.94
C ASP A 48 -12.76 -4.15 -1.32
N ILE A 49 -11.43 -4.13 -1.25
CA ILE A 49 -10.56 -3.05 -1.72
C ILE A 49 -9.74 -3.57 -2.90
N THR A 50 -9.69 -2.80 -3.98
CA THR A 50 -8.96 -3.19 -5.19
C THR A 50 -7.66 -2.39 -5.33
N PHE A 51 -6.58 -3.05 -5.72
CA PHE A 51 -5.30 -2.40 -6.01
C PHE A 51 -4.90 -2.64 -7.45
N LEU A 52 -4.48 -1.58 -8.15
CA LEU A 52 -3.70 -1.72 -9.37
C LEU A 52 -2.22 -1.72 -8.99
N VAL A 53 -1.50 -2.78 -9.32
CA VAL A 53 -0.09 -2.95 -8.94
C VAL A 53 0.79 -3.30 -10.14
N ILE A 54 2.09 -3.01 -10.01
CA ILE A 54 3.12 -3.49 -10.93
C ILE A 54 4.28 -4.11 -10.14
N GLU A 55 5.03 -5.01 -10.76
CA GLU A 55 6.30 -5.45 -10.21
C GLU A 55 7.30 -4.29 -10.19
N ALA A 56 7.94 -4.04 -9.05
CA ALA A 56 9.07 -3.13 -9.01
C ALA A 56 10.29 -3.80 -9.65
N LYS A 57 10.98 -3.10 -10.57
CA LYS A 57 12.30 -3.55 -11.03
C LYS A 57 13.23 -3.60 -9.81
N LYS A 58 13.97 -4.70 -9.63
CA LYS A 58 14.87 -4.91 -8.47
C LYS A 58 15.87 -3.77 -8.23
N SER A 59 16.27 -3.04 -9.26
CA SER A 59 17.13 -1.85 -9.15
C SER A 59 16.46 -0.63 -8.50
N ASN A 60 15.13 -0.59 -8.39
CA ASN A 60 14.36 0.46 -7.73
C ASN A 60 14.05 0.14 -6.26
N LEU A 61 14.33 -1.09 -5.81
CA LEU A 61 14.08 -1.62 -4.47
C LEU A 61 15.33 -1.67 -3.59
N GLU A 62 16.48 -1.19 -4.07
CA GLU A 62 17.62 -0.94 -3.17
C GLU A 62 17.10 -0.04 -2.05
N PRO A 63 17.06 -0.52 -0.80
CA PRO A 63 16.49 0.25 0.28
C PRO A 63 17.40 1.45 0.48
N LYS A 64 17.00 2.62 -0.03
CA LYS A 64 17.49 3.88 0.51
C LYS A 64 17.08 3.85 1.99
N PRO A 65 18.02 4.07 2.93
CA PRO A 65 17.71 4.05 4.35
C PRO A 65 16.52 4.98 4.61
N THR A 66 15.33 4.41 4.73
CA THR A 66 14.14 5.18 5.08
C THR A 66 14.26 5.34 6.58
N ALA A 67 14.57 6.56 7.02
CA ALA A 67 14.83 6.87 8.42
C ALA A 67 13.71 6.31 9.29
N LEU A 68 14.03 5.30 10.11
CA LEU A 68 13.21 4.93 11.25
C LEU A 68 13.40 6.04 12.28
N ILE A 69 12.48 7.01 12.30
CA ILE A 69 12.41 7.97 13.39
C ILE A 69 11.82 7.23 14.59
N PHE A 70 12.69 6.84 15.53
CA PHE A 70 12.25 6.51 16.88
C PHE A 70 11.82 7.80 17.56
N LEU A 71 10.51 7.99 17.74
CA LEU A 71 10.01 8.93 18.74
C LEU A 71 10.19 8.26 20.11
N GLU A 72 11.28 8.61 20.78
CA GLU A 72 11.47 8.32 22.20
C GLU A 72 10.63 9.32 23.02
N ALA A 73 9.94 8.82 24.05
CA ALA A 73 9.12 9.60 24.98
C ALA A 73 9.92 10.04 26.21
#